data_AF-A0A838GXF7-F1
#
_entry.id   AF-A0A838GXF7-F1
#
_cell.length_a   1.000
_cell.length_b   1.000
_cell.length_c   1.000
_cell.angle_alpha   90.00
_cell.angle_beta   90.00
_cell.angle_gamma   90.00
#
_symmetry.space_group_name_H-M   'P 1'
#
loop_
_entity.id
_entity.type
_entity.pdbx_description
1 polymer ?
#
loop_
_entity_poly.entity_id
_entity_poly.type
_entity_poly.pdbx_seq_one_letter_code
_entity_poly.pdbx_strand_id
1 'polypeptide(L)'
;FSRTADLAPLRRLPPADLVVSGGPDALVIHNPGAVAAVLVTVADARPATAAGYAWFGDGHFCLMPGEERRVEAGWRGVPEEQRRVAVRGWNTREVVVA
;
A
#
# COMPACT_ATOMS: atom_id res chain seq x y z
N PHE A 1 19.72 -4.55 12.20
CA PHE A 1 21.09 -4.32 11.71
C PHE A 1 21.24 -4.92 10.32
N SER A 2 21.75 -4.14 9.35
CA SER A 2 22.12 -4.68 8.03
C SER A 2 23.42 -5.50 8.16
N ARG A 3 23.56 -6.56 7.36
CA ARG A 3 24.81 -7.35 7.27
C ARG A 3 25.81 -6.78 6.25
N THR A 4 25.44 -5.68 5.59
CA THR A 4 26.25 -4.97 4.61
C THR A 4 26.56 -3.56 5.11
N ALA A 5 27.57 -2.93 4.51
CA ALA A 5 27.97 -1.55 4.84
C ALA A 5 26.87 -0.51 4.50
N ASP A 6 25.91 -0.87 3.65
CA ASP A 6 24.82 -0.01 3.20
C ASP A 6 23.49 -0.77 3.06
N LEU A 7 22.46 -0.10 2.54
CA LEU A 7 21.15 -0.67 2.21
C LEU A 7 21.02 -1.01 0.71
N ALA A 8 22.11 -1.07 -0.05
CA ALA A 8 22.08 -1.39 -1.48
C ALA A 8 21.35 -2.72 -1.79
N PRO A 9 21.35 -3.77 -0.93
CA PRO A 9 20.56 -4.97 -1.16
C PRO A 9 19.06 -4.74 -1.36
N LEU A 10 18.48 -3.65 -0.82
CA LEU A 10 17.05 -3.33 -1.02
C LEU A 10 16.68 -3.18 -2.50
N ARG A 11 17.61 -2.72 -3.34
CA ARG A 11 17.40 -2.57 -4.79
C ARG A 11 17.22 -3.89 -5.54
N ARG A 12 17.60 -5.01 -4.91
CA ARG A 12 17.57 -6.35 -5.50
C ARG A 12 16.58 -7.28 -4.79
N LEU A 13 15.66 -6.72 -4.00
CA LEU A 13 14.61 -7.52 -3.40
C LEU A 13 13.80 -8.23 -4.50
N PRO A 14 13.51 -9.53 -4.36
CA PRO A 14 12.62 -10.21 -5.28
C PRO A 14 11.25 -9.52 -5.28
N PRO A 15 10.53 -9.52 -6.42
CA PRO A 15 9.17 -9.00 -6.45
C PRO A 15 8.26 -9.79 -5.51
N ALA A 16 7.39 -9.09 -4.80
CA ALA A 16 6.32 -9.66 -3.99
C ALA A 16 4.97 -9.33 -4.60
N ASP A 17 4.01 -10.22 -4.40
CA ASP A 17 2.64 -10.08 -4.86
C ASP A 17 1.77 -9.50 -3.74
N LEU A 18 0.83 -8.64 -4.11
CA LEU A 18 -0.22 -8.14 -3.23
C LEU A 18 -1.57 -8.41 -3.86
N VAL A 19 -2.49 -8.93 -3.07
CA VAL A 19 -3.91 -8.98 -3.38
C VAL A 19 -4.60 -7.95 -2.52
N VAL A 20 -5.29 -7.01 -3.17
CA VAL A 20 -6.07 -5.97 -2.50
C VAL A 20 -7.55 -6.20 -2.79
N SER A 21 -8.36 -6.27 -1.74
CA SER A 21 -9.82 -6.36 -1.83
C SER A 21 -10.48 -5.29 -0.97
N GLY A 22 -11.79 -5.09 -1.18
CA GLY A 22 -12.54 -3.99 -0.55
C GLY A 22 -12.67 -2.77 -1.45
N GLY A 23 -12.91 -1.62 -0.85
CA GLY A 23 -13.16 -0.35 -1.55
C GLY A 23 -12.26 0.77 -1.01
N PRO A 24 -12.39 1.99 -1.53
CA PRO A 24 -11.51 3.11 -1.15
C PRO A 24 -11.70 3.58 0.30
N ASP A 25 -12.72 3.12 1.01
CA ASP A 25 -12.97 3.41 2.43
C ASP A 25 -12.39 2.35 3.38
N ALA A 26 -12.24 1.11 2.91
CA ALA A 26 -11.75 -0.01 3.70
C ALA A 26 -11.11 -1.07 2.79
N LEU A 27 -9.82 -1.31 3.01
CA LEU A 27 -8.99 -2.20 2.22
C LEU A 27 -8.56 -3.42 3.04
N VAL A 28 -8.50 -4.56 2.40
CA VAL A 28 -7.82 -5.76 2.90
C VAL A 28 -6.66 -6.07 1.97
N ILE A 29 -5.45 -6.04 2.51
CA ILE A 29 -4.20 -6.20 1.75
C ILE A 29 -3.52 -7.47 2.23
N HIS A 30 -3.38 -8.44 1.34
CA HIS A 30 -2.83 -9.76 1.63
C HIS A 30 -1.60 -10.04 0.76
N ASN A 31 -0.56 -10.63 1.35
CA ASN A 31 0.60 -11.13 0.64
C ASN A 31 0.51 -12.67 0.50
N PRO A 32 -0.01 -13.21 -0.62
CA PRO A 32 -0.10 -14.65 -0.83
C PRO A 32 1.25 -15.28 -1.24
N GLY A 33 2.27 -14.47 -1.52
CA GLY A 33 3.53 -14.93 -2.08
C GLY A 33 4.50 -15.47 -1.04
N ALA A 34 5.65 -15.97 -1.52
CA ALA A 34 6.71 -16.51 -0.67
C ALA A 34 7.74 -15.46 -0.19
N VAL A 35 7.61 -14.21 -0.64
CA VAL A 35 8.55 -13.11 -0.35
C VAL A 35 7.81 -12.00 0.36
N ALA A 36 8.45 -11.38 1.35
CA ALA A 36 7.87 -10.24 2.05
C ALA A 36 7.63 -9.05 1.09
N ALA A 37 6.45 -8.44 1.19
CA ALA A 37 6.19 -7.13 0.62
C ALA A 37 6.75 -6.07 1.57
N VAL A 38 7.77 -5.35 1.12
CA VAL A 38 8.57 -4.45 1.94
C VAL A 38 8.09 -3.01 1.74
N LEU A 39 7.92 -2.27 2.84
CA LEU A 39 7.52 -0.85 2.83
C LEU A 39 6.27 -0.61 1.96
N VAL A 40 5.22 -1.39 2.23
CA VAL A 40 3.90 -1.19 1.65
C VAL A 40 3.35 0.14 2.16
N THR A 41 2.99 1.01 1.21
CA THR A 41 2.37 2.31 1.41
C THR A 41 0.95 2.29 0.86
N VAL A 42 0.03 2.85 1.64
CA VAL A 42 -1.34 3.17 1.23
C VAL A 42 -1.46 4.68 1.09
N ALA A 43 -1.88 5.16 -0.08
CA ALA A 43 -1.90 6.59 -0.39
C ALA A 43 -3.11 6.98 -1.25
N ASP A 44 -3.48 8.26 -1.18
CA ASP A 44 -4.44 8.86 -2.10
C ASP A 44 -3.88 8.83 -3.54
N ALA A 45 -4.61 8.21 -4.47
CA ALA A 45 -4.21 8.06 -5.86
C ALA A 45 -4.73 9.19 -6.78
N ARG A 46 -5.44 10.18 -6.21
CA ARG A 46 -5.95 11.33 -6.98
C ARG A 46 -4.81 12.31 -7.29
N PRO A 47 -4.99 13.21 -8.27
CA PRO A 47 -4.02 14.27 -8.54
C PRO A 47 -3.76 15.13 -7.30
N ALA A 48 -2.52 15.58 -7.11
CA ALA A 48 -2.15 16.42 -5.97
C ALA A 48 -2.91 17.77 -5.90
N THR A 49 -3.52 18.19 -7.01
CA THR A 49 -4.35 19.40 -7.10
C THR A 49 -5.83 19.15 -6.79
N ALA A 50 -6.25 17.90 -6.57
CA ALA A 50 -7.63 17.58 -6.25
C ALA A 50 -8.02 18.16 -4.89
N ALA A 51 -9.27 18.63 -4.77
CA ALA A 51 -9.79 19.13 -3.51
C ALA A 51 -10.05 17.98 -2.51
N GLY A 52 -10.01 18.34 -1.23
CA GLY A 52 -10.20 17.39 -0.13
C GLY A 52 -8.99 16.47 0.09
N TYR A 53 -9.06 15.65 1.12
CA TYR A 53 -7.95 14.79 1.52
C TYR A 53 -8.43 13.44 2.07
N ALA A 54 -7.54 12.45 1.98
CA ALA A 54 -7.68 11.16 2.64
C ALA A 54 -6.75 11.06 3.86
N TRP A 55 -7.12 10.26 4.84
CA TRP A 55 -6.22 9.79 5.90
C TRP A 55 -6.39 8.29 6.08
N PHE A 56 -5.32 7.59 6.45
CA PHE A 56 -5.29 6.14 6.58
C PHE A 56 -4.89 5.76 8.00
N GLY A 57 -5.56 4.75 8.56
CA GLY A 57 -5.26 4.27 9.92
C GLY A 57 -3.87 3.63 10.04
N ASP A 58 -3.48 2.84 9.05
CA ASP A 58 -2.15 2.23 8.94
C ASP A 58 -1.68 2.31 7.48
N GLY A 59 -0.79 3.27 7.20
CA GLY A 59 -0.37 3.59 5.84
C GLY A 59 1.01 3.09 5.46
N HIS A 60 1.79 2.51 6.38
CA HIS A 60 3.19 2.15 6.16
C HIS A 60 3.59 0.91 6.96
N PHE A 61 3.68 -0.24 6.29
CA PHE A 61 3.96 -1.52 6.94
C PHE A 61 4.70 -2.49 6.01
N CYS A 62 5.16 -3.61 6.56
CA CYS A 62 5.57 -4.76 5.78
C CYS A 62 4.52 -5.86 5.91
N LEU A 63 4.36 -6.68 4.87
CA LEU A 63 3.56 -7.91 4.92
C LEU A 63 4.44 -9.12 4.64
N MET A 64 4.57 -9.98 5.64
CA MET A 64 5.25 -11.27 5.48
C MET A 64 4.39 -12.22 4.62
N PRO A 65 4.96 -13.32 4.10
CA PRO A 65 4.21 -14.37 3.42
C PRO A 65 3.00 -14.85 4.24
N GLY A 66 1.82 -14.80 3.64
CA GLY A 66 0.54 -15.19 4.24
C GLY A 66 -0.08 -14.16 5.20
N GLU A 67 0.57 -13.02 5.44
CA GLU A 67 0.00 -11.98 6.30
C GLU A 67 -1.03 -11.12 5.56
N GLU A 68 -2.01 -10.66 6.33
CA GLU A 68 -3.07 -9.74 5.92
C GLU A 68 -3.06 -8.50 6.82
N ARG A 69 -3.36 -7.35 6.22
CA ARG A 69 -3.63 -6.09 6.93
C ARG A 69 -4.97 -5.51 6.48
N ARG A 70 -5.75 -5.04 7.45
CA ARG A 70 -6.93 -4.20 7.20
C ARG A 70 -6.53 -2.74 7.37
N VAL A 71 -6.89 -1.90 6.41
CA VAL A 71 -6.62 -0.46 6.44
C VAL A 71 -7.91 0.29 6.19
N GLU A 72 -8.31 1.10 7.17
CA GLU A 72 -9.41 2.03 7.04
C GLU A 72 -8.92 3.37 6.47
N ALA A 73 -9.72 3.94 5.58
CA ALA A 73 -9.48 5.23 4.97
C ALA A 73 -10.64 6.18 5.30
N GLY A 74 -10.30 7.36 5.80
CA GLY A 74 -11.25 8.45 5.96
C GLY A 74 -11.06 9.50 4.88
N TRP A 75 -12.17 10.12 4.47
CA TRP A 75 -12.21 11.10 3.39
C TRP A 75 -12.89 12.37 3.85
N ARG A 76 -12.34 13.53 3.49
CA ARG A 76 -12.98 14.82 3.73
C ARG A 76 -12.94 15.70 2.50
N GLY A 77 -14.12 16.15 2.07
CA GLY A 77 -14.26 17.00 0.88
C GLY A 77 -13.98 16.26 -0.43
N VAL A 78 -14.17 14.93 -0.45
CA VAL A 78 -13.95 14.07 -1.62
C VAL A 78 -15.24 13.32 -1.94
N PRO A 79 -15.86 13.57 -3.10
CA PRO A 79 -17.01 12.79 -3.56
C PRO A 79 -16.65 11.30 -3.70
N GLU A 80 -17.59 10.43 -3.35
CA GLU A 80 -17.37 8.97 -3.30
C GLU A 80 -16.87 8.43 -4.63
N GLU A 81 -17.47 8.88 -5.74
CA GLU A 81 -17.11 8.49 -7.10
C GLU A 81 -15.69 8.90 -7.52
N GLN A 82 -15.05 9.80 -6.77
CA GLN A 82 -13.69 10.27 -7.02
C GLN A 82 -12.64 9.63 -6.10
N ARG A 83 -13.04 8.87 -5.07
CA ARG A 83 -12.11 8.29 -4.10
C ARG A 83 -11.27 7.21 -4.76
N ARG A 84 -9.94 7.35 -4.69
CA ARG A 84 -9.01 6.40 -5.28
C ARG A 84 -7.86 6.16 -4.31
N VAL A 85 -7.55 4.90 -4.03
CA VAL A 85 -6.42 4.54 -3.17
C VAL A 85 -5.41 3.72 -3.95
N ALA A 86 -4.14 4.10 -3.84
CA ALA A 86 -3.01 3.34 -4.36
C ALA A 86 -2.37 2.56 -3.21
N VAL A 87 -2.14 1.26 -3.44
CA VAL A 87 -1.35 0.39 -2.58
C VAL A 87 -0.10 -0.02 -3.35
N ARG A 88 1.08 0.29 -2.82
CA ARG A 88 2.37 -0.09 -3.42
C ARG A 88 3.40 -0.43 -2.36
N GLY A 89 4.25 -1.40 -2.60
CA GLY A 89 5.44 -1.67 -1.82
C GLY A 89 6.71 -1.33 -2.60
N TRP A 90 7.83 -1.30 -1.90
CA TRP A 90 9.15 -1.14 -2.50
C TRP A 90 9.44 -2.17 -3.60
N ASN A 91 8.98 -3.41 -3.39
CA ASN A 91 9.18 -4.54 -4.29
C ASN A 91 7.87 -5.13 -4.84
N THR A 92 6.80 -4.33 -4.96
CA THR A 92 5.53 -4.80 -5.51
C THR A 92 5.09 -3.95 -6.70
N ARG A 93 4.11 -4.43 -7.45
CA ARG A 93 3.36 -3.56 -8.37
C ARG A 93 2.40 -2.68 -7.58
N GLU A 94 2.02 -1.55 -8.16
CA GLU A 94 0.97 -0.69 -7.64
C GLU A 94 -0.40 -1.28 -8.00
N VAL A 95 -1.32 -1.25 -7.04
CA VAL A 95 -2.74 -1.59 -7.22
C VAL A 95 -3.57 -0.37 -6.85
N VAL A 96 -4.47 0.04 -7.73
CA VAL A 96 -5.39 1.16 -7.49
C VAL A 96 -6.80 0.62 -7.29
N VAL A 97 -7.42 1.03 -6.19
CA VAL A 97 -8.81 0.71 -5.83
C VAL A 97 -9.65 1.99 -5.94
N ALA A 98 -10.86 1.84 -6.48
CA ALA A 98 -11.78 2.92 -6.81
C ALA A 98 -13.16 2.70 -6.21
#